data_AF-A0A1G5D1Z8-F1
#
_entry.id   AF-A0A1G5D1Z8-F1
#
_cell.length_a   1.000
_cell.length_b   1.000
_cell.length_c   1.000
_cell.angle_alpha   90.00
_cell.angle_beta   90.00
_cell.angle_gamma   90.00
#
_symmetry.space_group_name_H-M   'P 1'
#
loop_
_entity.id
_entity.type
_entity.pdbx_description
1 polymer ?
#
loop_
_entity_poly.entity_id
_entity_poly.type
_entity_poly.pdbx_seq_one_letter_code
_entity_poly.pdbx_strand_id
1 'polypeptide(L)'
;MESSWAERQRRTNRLARKLAGHVLHRQDVTPSQLLGLSKLAWISDSYEGSNASYIRSTKIPALESILGANYSGLGLTDVAADVAEKLNDPSAEELVAHHTGFTNFYNAFRNSVGGWVKDNFPILLSLFRQASEARTDAERLEIVRQISTLERIPKANNKGQRMRSEYFLAPAFFILDPEIRFPIINGSNNVQELLNSLDASNSSLEDQYLSMVQLYGNGGIRDAADLDQLGGDDLPDFIPSSDGKTRKQILTATNTEEGSGLSLKDEADIESLQESKNLINKRIHNQITNQLQEKLSEFTLLEGCTNDAMFDVMVKNYDSKRNDLIIEVKSSSERSHVRMAIGQVYDYWFNTKGEIGEHIAILLPEKPSTEILSLLSWLGIGAMWLNEGHLNSLDEWLEHLKD
;
A
#
# COMPACT_ATOMS: atom_id res chain seq x y z
N MET A 1 13.24 -9.40 0.95
CA MET A 1 12.28 -8.66 1.79
C MET A 1 11.71 -7.54 0.96
N GLU A 2 10.78 -7.89 0.07
CA GLU A 2 9.94 -6.92 -0.60
C GLU A 2 8.84 -6.52 0.39
N SER A 3 8.62 -5.22 0.50
CA SER A 3 7.73 -4.61 1.48
C SER A 3 6.37 -4.35 0.84
N SER A 4 5.30 -4.27 1.63
CA SER A 4 3.98 -3.86 1.17
C SER A 4 4.02 -2.69 0.18
N TRP A 5 3.11 -2.69 -0.80
CA TRP A 5 3.06 -1.65 -1.83
C TRP A 5 3.04 -0.24 -1.23
N ALA A 6 2.28 -0.05 -0.14
CA ALA A 6 2.28 1.22 0.57
C ALA A 6 3.55 1.48 1.38
N GLU A 7 4.23 0.48 1.91
CA GLU A 7 5.56 0.69 2.50
C GLU A 7 6.59 1.08 1.42
N ARG A 8 6.50 0.52 0.21
CA ARG A 8 7.31 0.98 -0.94
C ARG A 8 7.01 2.44 -1.28
N GLN A 9 5.75 2.86 -1.26
CA GLN A 9 5.36 4.26 -1.45
C GLN A 9 5.89 5.17 -0.34
N ARG A 10 5.73 4.79 0.93
CA ARG A 10 6.25 5.53 2.10
C ARG A 10 7.76 5.62 2.08
N ARG A 11 8.47 4.54 1.70
CA ARG A 11 9.92 4.54 1.50
C ARG A 11 10.33 5.52 0.40
N THR A 12 9.58 5.54 -0.70
CA THR A 12 9.79 6.49 -1.80
C THR A 12 9.61 7.93 -1.33
N ASN A 13 8.56 8.21 -0.55
CA ASN A 13 8.34 9.52 0.07
C ASN A 13 9.51 9.91 0.99
N ARG A 14 9.95 9.03 1.90
CA ARG A 14 11.10 9.31 2.79
C ARG A 14 12.37 9.65 2.01
N LEU A 15 12.68 8.90 0.95
CA LEU A 15 13.85 9.16 0.11
C LEU A 15 13.71 10.51 -0.63
N ALA A 16 12.58 10.73 -1.29
CA ALA A 16 12.33 11.94 -2.07
C ALA A 16 12.37 13.19 -1.20
N ARG A 17 11.83 13.14 0.03
CA ARG A 17 11.86 14.26 0.97
C ARG A 17 13.26 14.61 1.44
N LYS A 18 14.13 13.63 1.71
CA LYS A 18 15.55 13.89 2.05
C LYS A 18 16.27 14.60 0.90
N LEU A 19 16.09 14.09 -0.32
CA LEU A 19 16.67 14.67 -1.53
C LEU A 19 16.10 16.07 -1.84
N ALA A 20 14.80 16.26 -1.67
CA ALA A 20 14.15 17.56 -1.85
C ALA A 20 14.62 18.58 -0.80
N GLY A 21 14.79 18.17 0.45
CA GLY A 21 15.34 19.02 1.51
C GLY A 21 16.75 19.53 1.17
N HIS A 22 17.58 18.68 0.56
CA HIS A 22 18.91 19.03 0.09
C HIS A 22 18.91 19.98 -1.12
N VAL A 23 17.93 19.84 -2.03
CA VAL A 23 17.92 20.58 -3.31
C VAL A 23 17.04 21.82 -3.31
N LEU A 24 15.78 21.73 -2.89
CA LEU A 24 14.76 22.75 -3.16
C LEU A 24 15.00 24.10 -2.47
N HIS A 25 15.74 24.12 -1.35
CA HIS A 25 16.09 25.33 -0.61
C HIS A 25 17.24 26.12 -1.24
N ARG A 26 17.94 25.55 -2.23
CA ARG A 26 19.03 26.23 -2.92
C ARG A 26 18.49 27.26 -3.91
N GLN A 27 19.34 28.23 -4.27
CA GLN A 27 19.00 29.23 -5.29
C GLN A 27 19.28 28.74 -6.72
N ASP A 28 20.15 27.75 -6.89
CA ASP A 28 20.65 27.25 -8.17
C ASP A 28 19.92 25.98 -8.64
N VAL A 29 18.67 25.78 -8.20
CA VAL A 29 17.87 24.62 -8.62
C VAL A 29 17.67 24.63 -10.13
N THR A 30 17.75 23.46 -10.75
CA THR A 30 17.61 23.31 -12.21
C THR A 30 16.35 22.53 -12.60
N PRO A 31 15.86 22.67 -13.85
CA PRO A 31 14.75 21.85 -14.35
C PRO A 31 15.03 20.34 -14.30
N SER A 32 16.28 19.91 -14.52
CA SER A 32 16.65 18.50 -14.45
C SER A 32 16.55 17.94 -13.04
N GLN A 33 16.79 18.75 -12.01
CA GLN A 33 16.60 18.36 -10.63
C GLN A 33 15.11 18.16 -10.28
N LEU A 34 14.22 19.05 -10.73
CA LEU A 34 12.77 18.85 -10.54
C LEU A 34 12.28 17.58 -11.25
N LEU A 35 12.72 17.38 -12.50
CA LEU A 35 12.40 16.16 -13.23
C LEU A 35 12.97 14.92 -12.51
N GLY A 36 14.19 14.99 -11.99
CA GLY A 36 14.81 13.95 -11.19
C GLY A 36 13.97 13.59 -9.97
N LEU A 37 13.51 14.57 -9.20
CA LEU A 37 12.60 14.36 -8.06
C LEU A 37 11.33 13.64 -8.50
N SER A 38 10.67 14.08 -9.58
CA SER A 38 9.48 13.38 -10.10
C SER A 38 9.76 11.93 -10.51
N LYS A 39 10.93 11.68 -11.12
CA LYS A 39 11.31 10.34 -11.58
C LYS A 39 11.51 9.34 -10.44
N LEU A 40 11.69 9.78 -9.19
CA LEU A 40 11.75 8.87 -8.04
C LEU A 40 10.43 8.12 -7.81
N ALA A 41 9.29 8.69 -8.22
CA ALA A 41 8.00 8.01 -8.18
C ALA A 41 7.86 6.95 -9.28
N TRP A 42 8.74 6.91 -10.28
CA TRP A 42 8.53 6.11 -11.48
C TRP A 42 9.12 4.71 -11.37
N ILE A 43 8.44 3.76 -12.00
CA ILE A 43 8.91 2.38 -12.23
C ILE A 43 8.80 2.00 -13.72
N SER A 44 9.30 0.83 -14.07
CA SER A 44 9.09 0.15 -15.36
C SER A 44 8.31 -1.14 -15.12
N ASP A 45 7.85 -1.78 -16.20
CA ASP A 45 7.07 -3.03 -16.14
C ASP A 45 7.80 -4.20 -15.47
N SER A 46 9.12 -4.11 -15.29
CA SER A 46 9.93 -5.05 -14.50
C SER A 46 10.40 -4.33 -13.23
N TYR A 47 9.55 -4.40 -12.19
CA TYR A 47 9.71 -3.71 -10.90
C TYR A 47 9.95 -4.62 -9.69
N GLU A 48 9.87 -5.94 -9.89
CA GLU A 48 10.10 -7.02 -8.93
C GLU A 48 11.54 -7.56 -9.01
N GLY A 49 12.02 -8.12 -7.90
CA GLY A 49 13.32 -8.77 -7.77
C GLY A 49 14.50 -7.81 -7.58
N SER A 50 15.59 -8.33 -7.02
CA SER A 50 16.78 -7.53 -6.64
C SER A 50 17.47 -6.80 -7.80
N ASN A 51 17.20 -7.19 -9.05
CA ASN A 51 17.75 -6.61 -10.27
C ASN A 51 16.70 -5.92 -11.14
N ALA A 52 15.63 -5.40 -10.53
CA ALA A 52 14.54 -4.75 -11.24
C ALA A 52 15.03 -3.65 -12.20
N SER A 53 14.56 -3.71 -13.45
CA SER A 53 15.05 -2.86 -14.55
C SER A 53 14.86 -1.34 -14.31
N TYR A 54 13.88 -0.96 -13.47
CA TYR A 54 13.64 0.44 -13.14
C TYR A 54 14.80 1.07 -12.35
N ILE A 55 15.59 0.27 -11.62
CA ILE A 55 16.71 0.76 -10.82
C ILE A 55 17.71 1.47 -11.74
N ARG A 56 18.12 0.82 -12.83
CA ARG A 56 19.08 1.37 -13.80
C ARG A 56 18.45 2.38 -14.76
N SER A 57 17.20 2.18 -15.17
CA SER A 57 16.56 3.05 -16.17
C SER A 57 15.96 4.33 -15.59
N THR A 58 15.65 4.34 -14.29
CA THR A 58 14.85 5.38 -13.66
C THR A 58 15.47 5.88 -12.35
N LYS A 59 15.69 5.01 -11.35
CA LYS A 59 16.16 5.40 -10.01
C LYS A 59 17.55 6.04 -10.05
N ILE A 60 18.55 5.34 -10.60
CA ILE A 60 19.93 5.85 -10.68
C ILE A 60 20.00 7.15 -11.50
N PRO A 61 19.40 7.24 -12.71
CA PRO A 61 19.37 8.50 -13.46
C PRO A 61 18.64 9.65 -12.75
N ALA A 62 17.63 9.36 -11.94
CA ALA A 62 16.95 10.36 -11.12
C ALA A 62 17.88 10.91 -10.04
N LEU A 63 18.55 10.03 -9.29
CA LEU A 63 19.54 10.42 -8.27
C LEU A 63 20.69 11.22 -8.89
N GLU A 64 21.19 10.79 -10.05
CA GLU A 64 22.21 11.51 -10.81
C GLU A 64 21.79 12.95 -11.12
N SER A 65 20.56 13.11 -11.63
CA SER A 65 20.00 14.42 -11.99
C SER A 65 19.78 15.33 -10.77
N ILE A 66 19.35 14.76 -9.65
CA ILE A 66 19.08 15.50 -8.40
C ILE A 66 20.39 16.01 -7.79
N LEU A 67 21.39 15.12 -7.68
CA LEU A 67 22.64 15.38 -6.98
C LEU A 67 23.71 16.02 -7.87
N GLY A 68 23.48 16.10 -9.18
CA GLY A 68 24.47 16.58 -10.14
C GLY A 68 25.73 15.70 -10.16
N ALA A 69 25.55 14.40 -9.91
CA ALA A 69 26.63 13.42 -9.87
C ALA A 69 26.78 12.72 -11.24
N ASN A 70 27.70 11.75 -11.33
CA ASN A 70 27.75 10.82 -12.44
C ASN A 70 27.81 9.41 -11.86
N TYR A 71 26.74 8.64 -12.06
CA TYR A 71 26.62 7.27 -11.57
C TYR A 71 26.72 6.24 -12.70
N SER A 72 27.17 6.67 -13.88
CA SER A 72 27.38 5.80 -15.02
C SER A 72 28.34 4.66 -14.66
N GLY A 73 27.83 3.43 -14.71
CA GLY A 73 28.62 2.22 -14.46
C GLY A 73 28.76 1.81 -12.98
N LEU A 74 28.21 2.57 -12.03
CA LEU A 74 28.21 2.19 -10.61
C LEU A 74 27.11 1.19 -10.28
N GLY A 75 27.36 0.35 -9.27
CA GLY A 75 26.36 -0.53 -8.68
C GLY A 75 25.41 0.25 -7.74
N LEU A 76 24.25 -0.33 -7.43
CA LEU A 76 23.28 0.32 -6.53
C LEU A 76 23.87 0.60 -5.14
N THR A 77 24.69 -0.32 -4.62
CA THR A 77 25.36 -0.15 -3.32
C THR A 77 26.31 1.05 -3.31
N ASP A 78 27.11 1.22 -4.35
CA ASP A 78 28.04 2.36 -4.46
C ASP A 78 27.27 3.67 -4.60
N VAL A 79 26.18 3.68 -5.37
CA VAL A 79 25.27 4.83 -5.49
C VAL A 79 24.62 5.15 -4.15
N ALA A 80 24.20 4.14 -3.38
CA ALA A 80 23.59 4.33 -2.07
C ALA A 80 24.55 4.99 -1.06
N ALA A 81 25.80 4.53 -1.02
CA ALA A 81 26.84 5.10 -0.16
C ALA A 81 27.13 6.57 -0.53
N ASP A 82 27.29 6.89 -1.82
CA ASP A 82 27.54 8.27 -2.28
C ASP A 82 26.35 9.19 -2.01
N VAL A 83 25.11 8.70 -2.17
CA VAL A 83 23.90 9.48 -1.82
C VAL A 83 23.89 9.79 -0.31
N ALA A 84 24.18 8.82 0.55
CA ALA A 84 24.23 9.03 1.99
C ALA A 84 25.31 10.04 2.40
N GLU A 85 26.48 9.98 1.77
CA GLU A 85 27.56 10.96 1.96
C GLU A 85 27.12 12.38 1.54
N LYS A 86 26.56 12.54 0.33
CA LYS A 86 26.12 13.85 -0.18
C LYS A 86 25.00 14.47 0.63
N LEU A 87 24.12 13.66 1.19
CA LEU A 87 23.04 14.10 2.07
C LEU A 87 23.49 14.30 3.52
N ASN A 88 24.69 13.82 3.89
CA ASN A 88 25.16 13.72 5.26
C ASN A 88 24.12 13.00 6.16
N ASP A 89 23.58 11.89 5.65
CA ASP A 89 22.50 11.14 6.27
C ASP A 89 22.65 9.63 6.00
N PRO A 90 23.17 8.85 6.96
CA PRO A 90 23.36 7.41 6.80
C PRO A 90 22.07 6.64 6.50
N SER A 91 20.91 7.14 6.95
CA SER A 91 19.63 6.47 6.67
C SER A 91 19.23 6.52 5.18
N ALA A 92 19.84 7.40 4.39
CA ALA A 92 19.59 7.45 2.95
C ALA A 92 20.16 6.23 2.22
N GLU A 93 21.21 5.59 2.74
CA GLU A 93 21.81 4.41 2.13
C GLU A 93 20.78 3.27 2.04
N GLU A 94 20.10 2.98 3.16
CA GLU A 94 19.06 1.95 3.23
C GLU A 94 17.89 2.27 2.29
N LEU A 95 17.46 3.53 2.23
CA LEU A 95 16.36 3.97 1.35
C LEU A 95 16.72 3.82 -0.14
N VAL A 96 17.97 4.05 -0.51
CA VAL A 96 18.46 3.86 -1.89
C VAL A 96 18.65 2.38 -2.22
N ALA A 97 19.13 1.58 -1.28
CA ALA A 97 19.35 0.14 -1.48
C ALA A 97 18.03 -0.63 -1.71
N HIS A 98 16.93 -0.20 -1.10
CA HIS A 98 15.63 -0.86 -1.20
C HIS A 98 14.78 -0.40 -2.40
N HIS A 99 13.70 -1.14 -2.66
CA HIS A 99 12.77 -0.80 -3.73
C HIS A 99 12.01 0.50 -3.47
N THR A 100 11.92 1.35 -4.50
CA THR A 100 11.21 2.64 -4.50
C THR A 100 10.47 2.86 -5.83
N GLY A 101 9.66 3.91 -5.92
CA GLY A 101 8.78 4.21 -7.05
C GLY A 101 7.54 3.31 -7.09
N PHE A 102 6.49 3.76 -7.76
CA PHE A 102 5.18 3.08 -7.83
C PHE A 102 4.36 3.43 -9.07
N THR A 103 4.73 4.50 -9.81
CA THR A 103 3.99 4.94 -11.01
C THR A 103 4.66 4.46 -12.28
N ASN A 104 3.96 3.70 -13.13
CA ASN A 104 4.43 3.43 -14.48
C ASN A 104 4.15 4.63 -15.41
N PHE A 105 5.04 5.62 -15.40
CA PHE A 105 4.83 6.83 -16.21
C PHE A 105 4.96 6.51 -17.70
N TYR A 106 3.94 6.87 -18.49
CA TYR A 106 3.81 6.40 -19.88
C TYR A 106 4.99 6.84 -20.76
N ASN A 107 5.64 5.87 -21.39
CA ASN A 107 6.89 6.04 -22.14
C ASN A 107 6.82 7.14 -23.22
N ALA A 108 5.65 7.32 -23.87
CA ALA A 108 5.50 8.32 -24.93
C ALA A 108 5.62 9.79 -24.44
N PHE A 109 5.45 10.04 -23.15
CA PHE A 109 5.62 11.36 -22.54
C PHE A 109 6.96 11.52 -21.82
N ARG A 110 7.69 10.44 -21.51
CA ARG A 110 9.02 10.49 -20.85
C ARG A 110 10.00 11.40 -21.61
N ASN A 111 9.93 11.39 -22.93
CA ASN A 111 10.83 12.16 -23.80
C ASN A 111 10.41 13.63 -24.00
N SER A 112 9.14 13.98 -23.76
CA SER A 112 8.63 15.34 -23.93
C SER A 112 8.46 16.11 -22.62
N VAL A 113 8.23 15.41 -21.51
CA VAL A 113 8.01 16.04 -20.20
C VAL A 113 9.20 16.88 -19.74
N GLY A 114 10.43 16.49 -20.08
CA GLY A 114 11.63 17.29 -19.74
C GLY A 114 11.63 18.67 -20.38
N GLY A 115 11.17 18.78 -21.64
CA GLY A 115 10.99 20.08 -22.29
C GLY A 115 9.90 20.91 -21.61
N TRP A 116 8.76 20.29 -21.32
CA TRP A 116 7.65 20.94 -20.61
C TRP A 116 8.05 21.43 -19.21
N VAL A 117 8.83 20.65 -18.46
CA VAL A 117 9.37 21.04 -17.14
C VAL A 117 10.29 22.25 -17.26
N LYS A 118 11.14 22.29 -18.29
CA LYS A 118 12.02 23.43 -18.57
C LYS A 118 11.21 24.70 -18.88
N ASP A 119 10.19 24.57 -19.71
CA ASP A 119 9.38 25.71 -20.14
C ASP A 119 8.51 26.28 -19.00
N ASN A 120 8.10 25.44 -18.04
CA ASN A 120 7.27 25.83 -16.89
C ASN A 120 8.07 25.97 -15.58
N PHE A 121 9.40 25.98 -15.65
CA PHE A 121 10.28 25.83 -14.49
C PHE A 121 9.98 26.79 -13.32
N PRO A 122 9.77 28.11 -13.51
CA PRO A 122 9.51 29.01 -12.39
C PRO A 122 8.26 28.64 -11.58
N ILE A 123 7.19 28.25 -12.28
CA ILE A 123 5.92 27.86 -11.65
C ILE A 123 6.10 26.51 -10.95
N LEU A 124 6.72 25.54 -11.62
CA LEU A 124 6.97 24.22 -11.05
C LEU A 124 7.88 24.28 -9.83
N LEU A 125 8.94 25.08 -9.84
CA LEU A 125 9.81 25.23 -8.67
C LEU A 125 9.03 25.73 -7.45
N SER A 126 8.12 26.70 -7.65
CA SER A 126 7.23 27.17 -6.59
C SER A 126 6.32 26.05 -6.06
N LEU A 127 5.70 25.28 -6.95
CA LEU A 127 4.81 24.17 -6.56
C LEU A 127 5.55 23.04 -5.83
N PHE A 128 6.76 22.69 -6.26
CA PHE A 128 7.57 21.67 -5.59
C PHE A 128 7.94 22.08 -4.16
N ARG A 129 8.29 23.36 -3.97
CA ARG A 129 8.54 23.91 -2.62
C ARG A 129 7.29 23.86 -1.75
N GLN A 130 6.16 24.36 -2.26
CA GLN A 130 4.87 24.31 -1.57
C GLN A 130 4.50 22.86 -1.19
N ALA A 131 4.64 21.90 -2.12
CA ALA A 131 4.36 20.49 -1.85
C ALA A 131 5.26 19.90 -0.75
N SER A 132 6.55 20.25 -0.73
CA SER A 132 7.49 19.78 0.29
C SER A 132 7.29 20.41 1.68
N GLU A 133 6.54 21.52 1.74
CA GLU A 133 6.32 22.31 2.94
C GLU A 133 4.88 22.27 3.45
N ALA A 134 3.94 21.74 2.67
CA ALA A 134 2.52 21.66 3.04
C ALA A 134 2.32 20.90 4.37
N ARG A 135 1.39 21.42 5.19
CA ARG A 135 0.98 20.87 6.50
C ARG A 135 -0.53 20.75 6.62
N THR A 136 -1.28 21.36 5.71
CA THR A 136 -2.74 21.38 5.77
C THR A 136 -3.35 21.00 4.42
N ASP A 137 -4.55 20.44 4.46
CA ASP A 137 -5.29 20.09 3.24
C ASP A 137 -5.69 21.32 2.43
N ALA A 138 -5.76 22.50 3.06
CA ALA A 138 -5.98 23.78 2.39
C ALA A 138 -4.77 24.22 1.54
N GLU A 139 -3.54 24.06 2.06
CA GLU A 139 -2.31 24.34 1.30
C GLU A 139 -2.17 23.38 0.11
N ARG A 140 -2.47 22.09 0.32
CA ARG A 140 -2.48 21.08 -0.74
C ARG A 140 -3.54 21.37 -1.81
N LEU A 141 -4.73 21.82 -1.40
CA LEU A 141 -5.77 22.26 -2.33
C LEU A 141 -5.34 23.48 -3.17
N GLU A 142 -4.56 24.39 -2.60
CA GLU A 142 -4.03 25.54 -3.35
C GLU A 142 -2.98 25.11 -4.40
N ILE A 143 -2.17 24.09 -4.09
CA ILE A 143 -1.30 23.45 -5.09
C ILE A 143 -2.16 22.86 -6.22
N VAL A 144 -3.24 22.15 -5.88
CA VAL A 144 -4.17 21.56 -6.86
C VAL A 144 -4.79 22.62 -7.78
N ARG A 145 -5.22 23.76 -7.22
CA ARG A 145 -5.71 24.90 -8.00
C ARG A 145 -4.68 25.43 -8.98
N GLN A 146 -3.42 25.55 -8.56
CA GLN A 146 -2.37 25.99 -9.46
C GLN A 146 -2.10 24.96 -10.56
N ILE A 147 -2.12 23.65 -10.26
CA ILE A 147 -1.97 22.59 -11.27
C ILE A 147 -3.03 22.70 -12.36
N SER A 148 -4.29 23.00 -11.99
CA SER A 148 -5.42 23.05 -12.94
C SER A 148 -5.28 24.16 -13.98
N THR A 149 -4.47 25.19 -13.69
CA THR A 149 -4.15 26.29 -14.62
C THR A 149 -3.02 25.97 -15.60
N LEU A 150 -2.25 24.89 -15.38
CA LEU A 150 -1.09 24.57 -16.20
C LEU A 150 -1.49 24.01 -17.56
N GLU A 151 -0.67 24.31 -18.58
CA GLU A 151 -0.84 23.70 -19.88
C GLU A 151 -0.59 22.20 -19.85
N ARG A 152 -1.38 21.46 -20.62
CA ARG A 152 -1.22 20.00 -20.79
C ARG A 152 0.12 19.65 -21.45
N ILE A 153 0.70 18.52 -21.06
CA ILE A 153 2.00 18.04 -21.53
C ILE A 153 1.85 17.45 -22.95
N PRO A 154 2.59 17.94 -23.97
CA PRO A 154 2.50 17.42 -25.32
C PRO A 154 3.14 16.03 -25.45
N LYS A 155 2.59 15.17 -26.29
CA LYS A 155 3.21 13.87 -26.64
C LYS A 155 4.35 14.09 -27.64
N ALA A 156 5.51 13.49 -27.39
CA ALA A 156 6.72 13.70 -28.20
C ALA A 156 6.49 13.50 -29.70
N ASN A 157 5.79 12.42 -30.07
CA ASN A 157 5.59 12.01 -31.46
C ASN A 157 4.28 12.52 -32.08
N ASN A 158 3.43 13.22 -31.30
CA ASN A 158 2.16 13.77 -31.80
C ASN A 158 1.72 14.95 -30.91
N LYS A 159 2.05 16.18 -31.31
CA LYS A 159 1.74 17.40 -30.55
C LYS A 159 0.23 17.65 -30.35
N GLY A 160 -0.64 16.99 -31.13
CA GLY A 160 -2.09 17.05 -30.98
C GLY A 160 -2.61 16.23 -29.78
N GLN A 161 -1.88 15.20 -29.35
CA GLN A 161 -2.19 14.46 -28.13
C GLN A 161 -1.49 15.11 -26.93
N ARG A 162 -2.26 15.42 -25.89
CA ARG A 162 -1.74 16.07 -24.68
C ARG A 162 -2.22 15.34 -23.42
N MET A 163 -1.33 15.19 -22.46
CA MET A 163 -1.60 14.60 -21.16
C MET A 163 -1.90 15.69 -20.14
N ARG A 164 -2.87 15.41 -19.26
CA ARG A 164 -3.20 16.20 -18.07
C ARG A 164 -1.94 16.40 -17.19
N SER A 165 -1.67 17.63 -16.74
CA SER A 165 -0.45 17.98 -15.99
C SER A 165 -0.41 17.27 -14.63
N GLU A 166 -1.56 17.10 -14.00
CA GLU A 166 -1.78 16.35 -12.77
C GLU A 166 -1.29 14.88 -12.87
N TYR A 167 -1.34 14.25 -14.05
CA TYR A 167 -0.89 12.86 -14.20
C TYR A 167 0.64 12.73 -14.05
N PHE A 168 1.37 13.83 -14.22
CA PHE A 168 2.79 13.93 -13.94
C PHE A 168 3.05 14.46 -12.52
N LEU A 169 2.29 15.48 -12.09
CA LEU A 169 2.57 16.21 -10.85
C LEU A 169 2.02 15.53 -9.60
N ALA A 170 0.85 14.89 -9.63
CA ALA A 170 0.27 14.28 -8.43
C ALA A 170 1.17 13.18 -7.83
N PRO A 171 1.75 12.23 -8.60
CA PRO A 171 2.72 11.29 -8.05
C PRO A 171 3.98 11.97 -7.47
N ALA A 172 4.44 13.07 -8.07
CA ALA A 172 5.59 13.82 -7.58
C ALA A 172 5.25 14.56 -6.26
N PHE A 173 4.04 15.09 -6.13
CA PHE A 173 3.62 15.80 -4.92
C PHE A 173 3.26 14.84 -3.79
N PHE A 174 2.72 13.66 -4.09
CA PHE A 174 2.58 12.57 -3.13
C PHE A 174 3.92 12.20 -2.45
N ILE A 175 5.01 12.06 -3.21
CA ILE A 175 6.32 11.70 -2.63
C ILE A 175 7.02 12.86 -1.91
N LEU A 176 6.60 14.11 -2.15
CA LEU A 176 7.15 15.28 -1.49
C LEU A 176 6.36 15.67 -0.24
N ASP A 177 5.08 15.33 -0.20
CA ASP A 177 4.17 15.70 0.88
C ASP A 177 4.65 15.13 2.22
N PRO A 178 4.88 15.99 3.22
CA PRO A 178 5.36 15.58 4.53
C PRO A 178 4.47 14.64 5.32
N GLU A 179 3.17 14.65 5.04
CA GLU A 179 2.17 13.83 5.75
C GLU A 179 1.51 12.80 4.83
N ILE A 180 1.95 12.70 3.57
CA ILE A 180 1.43 11.74 2.58
C ILE A 180 -0.09 11.89 2.39
N ARG A 181 -0.63 13.11 2.48
CA ARG A 181 -2.05 13.41 2.30
C ARG A 181 -2.39 13.92 0.90
N PHE A 182 -1.40 14.17 0.04
CA PHE A 182 -1.63 14.55 -1.35
C PHE A 182 -1.98 13.30 -2.18
N PRO A 183 -3.23 13.13 -2.64
CA PRO A 183 -3.66 11.92 -3.34
C PRO A 183 -3.00 11.77 -4.71
N ILE A 184 -2.83 10.51 -5.15
CA ILE A 184 -2.37 10.19 -6.49
C ILE A 184 -3.56 10.33 -7.46
N ILE A 185 -3.66 11.48 -8.13
CA ILE A 185 -4.67 11.72 -9.17
C ILE A 185 -4.01 11.58 -10.54
N ASN A 186 -4.15 10.40 -11.16
CA ASN A 186 -3.54 10.09 -12.45
C ASN A 186 -4.49 9.30 -13.38
N GLY A 187 -3.98 8.92 -14.56
CA GLY A 187 -4.75 8.16 -15.56
C GLY A 187 -4.71 6.64 -15.39
N SER A 188 -4.30 6.12 -14.23
CA SER A 188 -4.32 4.67 -13.98
C SER A 188 -5.75 4.16 -13.77
N ASN A 189 -6.01 2.89 -14.14
CA ASN A 189 -7.35 2.31 -14.03
C ASN A 189 -7.88 2.36 -12.61
N ASN A 190 -7.08 1.96 -11.61
CA ASN A 190 -7.49 1.96 -10.20
C ASN A 190 -7.92 3.36 -9.74
N VAL A 191 -7.16 4.41 -10.08
CA VAL A 191 -7.53 5.79 -9.73
C VAL A 191 -8.80 6.23 -10.47
N GLN A 192 -8.98 5.85 -11.74
CA GLN A 192 -10.20 6.18 -12.48
C GLN A 192 -11.43 5.44 -11.92
N GLU A 193 -11.29 4.17 -11.53
CA GLU A 193 -12.33 3.39 -10.87
C GLU A 193 -12.70 3.99 -9.51
N LEU A 194 -11.71 4.39 -8.71
CA LEU A 194 -11.88 5.12 -7.46
C LEU A 194 -12.64 6.45 -7.66
N LEU A 195 -12.27 7.24 -8.67
CA LEU A 195 -12.97 8.49 -8.96
C LEU A 195 -14.39 8.27 -9.49
N ASN A 196 -14.64 7.15 -10.19
CA ASN A 196 -15.98 6.78 -10.63
C ASN A 196 -16.87 6.39 -9.45
N SER A 197 -16.37 5.61 -8.48
CA SER A 197 -17.14 5.24 -7.30
C SER A 197 -17.40 6.42 -6.35
N LEU A 198 -16.58 7.48 -6.44
CA LEU A 198 -16.80 8.77 -5.77
C LEU A 198 -17.70 9.75 -6.55
N ASP A 199 -18.21 9.38 -7.73
CA ASP A 199 -18.92 10.29 -8.65
C ASP A 199 -18.13 11.57 -8.99
N ALA A 200 -16.80 11.45 -9.05
CA ALA A 200 -15.87 12.57 -9.22
C ALA A 200 -15.05 12.49 -10.54
N SER A 201 -15.20 11.42 -11.32
CA SER A 201 -14.36 11.18 -12.51
C SER A 201 -14.45 12.24 -13.59
N ASN A 202 -15.62 12.86 -13.75
CA ASN A 202 -15.86 13.97 -14.69
C ASN A 202 -15.81 15.36 -14.03
N SER A 203 -15.54 15.42 -12.73
CA SER A 203 -15.50 16.67 -11.96
C SER A 203 -14.18 17.42 -12.14
N SER A 204 -14.09 18.62 -11.56
CA SER A 204 -12.86 19.41 -11.60
C SER A 204 -11.74 18.69 -10.82
N LEU A 205 -10.47 19.06 -11.07
CA LEU A 205 -9.35 18.50 -10.31
C LEU A 205 -9.47 18.81 -8.80
N GLU A 206 -10.06 19.97 -8.46
CA GLU A 206 -10.34 20.36 -7.08
C GLU A 206 -11.37 19.42 -6.44
N ASP A 207 -12.46 19.13 -7.15
CA ASP A 207 -13.50 18.21 -6.65
C ASP A 207 -12.95 16.79 -6.51
N GLN A 208 -12.13 16.33 -7.47
CA GLN A 208 -11.44 15.04 -7.40
C GLN A 208 -10.56 14.95 -6.15
N TYR A 209 -9.78 15.99 -5.87
CA TYR A 209 -8.97 16.07 -4.66
C TYR A 209 -9.81 16.04 -3.39
N LEU A 210 -10.86 16.86 -3.31
CA LEU A 210 -11.73 16.96 -2.13
C LEU A 210 -12.43 15.62 -1.84
N SER A 211 -12.95 14.95 -2.86
CA SER A 211 -13.59 13.64 -2.70
C SER A 211 -12.62 12.57 -2.17
N MET A 212 -11.37 12.56 -2.64
CA MET A 212 -10.36 11.60 -2.15
C MET A 212 -9.92 11.89 -0.72
N VAL A 213 -9.68 13.15 -0.35
CA VAL A 213 -9.22 13.53 1.00
C VAL A 213 -10.30 13.29 2.06
N GLN A 214 -11.58 13.35 1.70
CA GLN A 214 -12.69 13.02 2.61
C GLN A 214 -12.67 11.56 3.08
N LEU A 215 -11.99 10.66 2.38
CA LEU A 215 -11.87 9.25 2.79
C LEU A 215 -10.86 9.06 3.94
N TYR A 216 -9.95 10.00 4.16
CA TYR A 216 -8.98 9.90 5.24
C TYR A 216 -9.66 9.94 6.61
N GLY A 217 -9.28 9.00 7.47
CA GLY A 217 -9.88 8.79 8.78
C GLY A 217 -11.05 7.79 8.78
N ASN A 218 -11.48 7.30 7.63
CA ASN A 218 -12.54 6.29 7.51
C ASN A 218 -11.95 4.93 7.15
N GLY A 219 -12.49 3.84 7.73
CA GLY A 219 -12.11 2.46 7.40
C GLY A 219 -10.59 2.17 7.51
N GLY A 220 -9.89 2.83 8.44
CA GLY A 220 -8.44 2.65 8.61
C GLY A 220 -7.56 3.33 7.55
N ILE A 221 -8.14 4.10 6.62
CA ILE A 221 -7.39 4.89 5.63
C ILE A 221 -6.77 6.10 6.33
N ARG A 222 -5.46 6.09 6.59
CA ARG A 222 -4.81 7.20 7.32
C ARG A 222 -4.34 8.31 6.38
N ASP A 223 -3.88 7.92 5.20
CA ASP A 223 -3.16 8.77 4.27
C ASP A 223 -3.40 8.31 2.80
N ALA A 224 -2.77 9.01 1.85
CA ALA A 224 -2.89 8.71 0.43
C ALA A 224 -2.27 7.36 0.04
N ALA A 225 -1.29 6.83 0.78
CA ALA A 225 -0.68 5.54 0.49
C ALA A 225 -1.60 4.39 0.89
N ASP A 226 -2.35 4.56 1.98
CA ASP A 226 -3.44 3.66 2.35
C ASP A 226 -4.56 3.69 1.31
N LEU A 227 -4.94 4.88 0.82
CA LEU A 227 -5.99 5.02 -0.20
C LEU A 227 -5.62 4.39 -1.55
N ASP A 228 -4.37 4.51 -2.01
CA ASP A 228 -3.92 3.96 -3.30
C ASP A 228 -3.93 2.42 -3.34
N GLN A 229 -4.00 1.76 -2.19
CA GLN A 229 -4.13 0.30 -2.08
C GLN A 229 -5.56 -0.21 -2.31
N LEU A 230 -6.56 0.68 -2.28
CA LEU A 230 -7.96 0.30 -2.41
C LEU A 230 -8.37 0.23 -3.89
N GLY A 231 -9.00 -0.87 -4.28
CA GLY A 231 -9.64 -1.02 -5.59
C GLY A 231 -10.98 -0.28 -5.65
N GLY A 232 -11.42 0.12 -6.85
CA GLY A 232 -12.68 0.85 -7.01
C GLY A 232 -13.92 0.09 -6.54
N ASP A 233 -13.88 -1.25 -6.59
CA ASP A 233 -14.96 -2.15 -6.17
C ASP A 233 -15.14 -2.18 -4.64
N ASP A 234 -14.09 -1.96 -3.85
CA ASP A 234 -14.16 -1.99 -2.38
C ASP A 234 -14.62 -0.67 -1.77
N LEU A 235 -14.54 0.44 -2.51
CA LEU A 235 -14.80 1.77 -1.97
C LEU A 235 -16.16 1.92 -1.25
N PRO A 236 -17.27 1.36 -1.75
CA PRO A 236 -18.56 1.43 -1.06
C PRO A 236 -18.51 0.88 0.37
N ASP A 237 -17.58 -0.03 0.67
CA ASP A 237 -17.40 -0.61 2.00
C ASP A 237 -16.55 0.28 2.93
N PHE A 238 -15.82 1.26 2.39
CA PHE A 238 -15.00 2.24 3.13
C PHE A 238 -15.68 3.61 3.27
N ILE A 239 -16.75 3.87 2.51
CA ILE A 239 -17.58 5.05 2.68
C ILE A 239 -18.53 4.80 3.87
N PRO A 240 -18.55 5.67 4.89
CA PRO A 240 -19.47 5.51 6.02
C PRO A 240 -20.92 5.48 5.54
N SER A 241 -21.67 4.45 5.94
CA SER A 241 -23.12 4.42 5.72
C SER A 241 -23.86 5.47 6.57
N SER A 242 -25.17 5.59 6.40
CA SER A 242 -26.01 6.55 7.16
C SER A 242 -25.95 6.40 8.69
N ASP A 243 -25.47 5.26 9.19
CA ASP A 243 -25.19 4.96 10.60
C ASP A 243 -23.76 5.30 11.04
N GLY A 244 -22.93 5.84 10.13
CA GLY A 244 -21.56 6.26 10.38
C GLY A 244 -20.53 5.13 10.41
N LYS A 245 -20.89 3.89 10.03
CA LYS A 245 -19.98 2.73 10.07
C LYS A 245 -19.50 2.35 8.67
N THR A 246 -18.25 1.89 8.56
CA THR A 246 -17.71 1.25 7.36
C THR A 246 -17.86 -0.27 7.47
N ARG A 247 -17.96 -0.96 6.33
CA ARG A 247 -18.10 -2.41 6.29
C ARG A 247 -16.78 -3.15 6.33
N LYS A 248 -15.73 -2.55 5.77
CA LYS A 248 -14.35 -3.04 5.78
C LYS A 248 -13.42 -2.00 6.39
N GLN A 249 -12.26 -2.45 6.85
CA GLN A 249 -11.14 -1.59 7.21
C GLN A 249 -9.80 -2.19 6.78
N ILE A 250 -8.77 -1.35 6.64
CA ILE A 250 -7.40 -1.82 6.42
C ILE A 250 -6.94 -2.59 7.66
N LEU A 251 -6.43 -3.81 7.46
CA LEU A 251 -5.95 -4.65 8.55
C LEU A 251 -4.75 -3.97 9.24
N THR A 252 -4.83 -3.82 10.55
CA THR A 252 -3.76 -3.21 11.37
C THR A 252 -3.23 -4.21 12.40
N ALA A 253 -1.93 -4.10 12.71
CA ALA A 253 -1.32 -4.98 13.70
C ALA A 253 -1.97 -4.75 15.08
N THR A 254 -2.33 -5.85 15.76
CA THR A 254 -2.87 -5.76 17.11
C THR A 254 -1.74 -5.67 18.13
N ASN A 255 -1.76 -4.64 18.97
CA ASN A 255 -0.85 -4.51 20.11
C ASN A 255 -1.06 -5.69 21.07
N THR A 256 -0.03 -6.50 21.27
CA THR A 256 -0.01 -7.52 22.31
C THR A 256 0.35 -6.83 23.62
N GLU A 257 -0.63 -6.57 24.50
CA GLU A 257 -0.35 -6.10 25.85
C GLU A 257 0.49 -7.17 26.59
N GLU A 258 1.74 -6.85 26.90
CA GLU A 258 2.56 -7.60 27.86
C GLU A 258 1.99 -7.38 29.28
N GLY A 259 1.11 -8.29 29.68
CA GLY A 259 0.33 -8.18 30.91
C GLY A 259 0.62 -9.26 31.95
N SER A 260 1.34 -8.81 32.99
CA SER A 260 1.24 -9.10 34.43
C SER A 260 1.49 -10.51 34.98
N GLY A 261 2.40 -10.56 35.97
CA GLY A 261 2.72 -11.74 36.77
C GLY A 261 1.55 -12.26 37.62
N LEU A 262 1.50 -13.58 37.70
CA LEU A 262 0.54 -14.40 38.43
C LEU A 262 0.50 -14.11 39.94
N SER A 263 -0.70 -14.11 40.53
CA SER A 263 -0.93 -14.29 41.97
C SER A 263 -1.81 -15.53 42.23
N LEU A 264 -1.61 -16.20 43.37
CA LEU A 264 -2.25 -17.44 43.86
C LEU A 264 -3.53 -17.11 44.67
N LYS A 265 -4.59 -17.92 44.89
CA LYS A 265 -5.18 -19.21 44.43
C LYS A 265 -6.58 -19.34 45.09
N ASP A 266 -7.44 -20.23 44.54
CA ASP A 266 -8.73 -20.80 45.03
C ASP A 266 -10.04 -20.25 44.43
N GLU A 267 -10.93 -21.21 44.05
CA GLU A 267 -12.30 -21.20 43.46
C GLU A 267 -12.67 -20.19 42.36
N ALA A 268 -12.09 -18.99 42.37
CA ALA A 268 -11.92 -18.14 41.19
C ALA A 268 -11.06 -18.82 40.10
N ASP A 269 -10.46 -19.99 40.37
CA ASP A 269 -9.61 -20.74 39.44
C ASP A 269 -10.35 -21.26 38.20
N ILE A 270 -11.65 -21.57 38.24
CA ILE A 270 -12.35 -22.02 37.01
C ILE A 270 -12.59 -20.81 36.08
N GLU A 271 -13.03 -19.68 36.63
CA GLU A 271 -13.21 -18.44 35.88
C GLU A 271 -11.86 -17.86 35.42
N SER A 272 -10.83 -17.89 36.28
CA SER A 272 -9.48 -17.44 35.91
C SER A 272 -8.79 -18.40 34.95
N LEU A 273 -9.06 -19.71 34.96
CA LEU A 273 -8.59 -20.66 33.95
C LEU A 273 -9.32 -20.43 32.62
N GLN A 274 -10.61 -20.10 32.63
CA GLN A 274 -11.35 -19.73 31.43
C GLN A 274 -10.87 -18.39 30.86
N GLU A 275 -10.68 -17.37 31.71
CA GLU A 275 -10.09 -16.08 31.33
C GLU A 275 -8.65 -16.23 30.87
N SER A 276 -7.83 -17.03 31.55
CA SER A 276 -6.46 -17.33 31.14
C SER A 276 -6.41 -18.08 29.82
N LYS A 277 -7.30 -19.06 29.61
CA LYS A 277 -7.42 -19.79 28.34
C LYS A 277 -7.91 -18.88 27.22
N ASN A 278 -8.83 -17.94 27.50
CA ASN A 278 -9.28 -16.93 26.56
C ASN A 278 -8.17 -15.93 26.23
N LEU A 279 -7.37 -15.51 27.21
CA LEU A 279 -6.20 -14.66 27.02
C LEU A 279 -5.11 -15.37 26.20
N ILE A 280 -4.84 -16.64 26.48
CA ILE A 280 -3.90 -17.46 25.70
C ILE A 280 -4.41 -17.63 24.27
N ASN A 281 -5.68 -17.97 24.07
CA ASN A 281 -6.28 -18.09 22.75
C ASN A 281 -6.22 -16.77 21.98
N LYS A 282 -6.53 -15.65 22.64
CA LYS A 282 -6.45 -14.31 22.04
C LYS A 282 -5.00 -13.94 21.67
N ARG A 283 -4.04 -14.25 22.53
CA ARG A 283 -2.60 -14.04 22.25
C ARG A 283 -2.15 -14.86 21.06
N ILE A 284 -2.49 -16.15 21.01
CA ILE A 284 -2.16 -17.03 19.89
C ILE A 284 -2.82 -16.53 18.61
N HIS A 285 -4.11 -16.19 18.65
CA HIS A 285 -4.82 -15.64 17.50
C HIS A 285 -4.14 -14.36 16.99
N ASN A 286 -3.90 -13.37 17.85
CA ASN A 286 -3.21 -12.12 17.47
C ASN A 286 -1.80 -12.39 16.93
N GLN A 287 -1.05 -13.31 17.54
CA GLN A 287 0.28 -13.69 17.07
C GLN A 287 0.23 -14.30 15.66
N ILE A 288 -0.74 -15.16 15.38
CA ILE A 288 -0.94 -15.78 14.06
C ILE A 288 -1.37 -14.72 13.05
N THR A 289 -2.33 -13.86 13.39
CA THR A 289 -2.81 -12.78 12.51
C THR A 289 -1.70 -11.79 12.18
N ASN A 290 -0.86 -11.43 13.16
CA ASN A 290 0.31 -10.57 12.92
C ASN A 290 1.37 -11.26 12.03
N GLN A 291 1.63 -12.56 12.23
CA GLN A 291 2.53 -13.32 11.34
C GLN A 291 1.98 -13.42 9.93
N LEU A 292 0.68 -13.63 9.78
CA LEU A 292 0.01 -13.64 8.49
C LEU A 292 0.14 -12.28 7.79
N GLN A 293 -0.05 -11.18 8.53
CA GLN A 293 0.10 -9.82 8.01
C GLN A 293 1.53 -9.54 7.52
N GLU A 294 2.54 -10.01 8.24
CA GLU A 294 3.94 -9.86 7.85
C GLU A 294 4.24 -10.62 6.54
N LYS A 295 3.78 -11.87 6.46
CA LYS A 295 4.01 -12.74 5.31
C LYS A 295 3.28 -12.30 4.06
N LEU A 296 2.05 -11.83 4.21
CA LEU A 296 1.23 -11.35 3.11
C LEU A 296 1.30 -9.83 2.96
N SER A 297 2.40 -9.23 3.43
CA SER A 297 2.56 -7.77 3.41
C SER A 297 2.54 -7.22 1.98
N GLU A 298 2.90 -8.01 0.97
CA GLU A 298 2.83 -7.61 -0.44
C GLU A 298 1.41 -7.38 -0.96
N PHE A 299 0.40 -7.93 -0.28
CA PHE A 299 -1.02 -7.80 -0.64
C PHE A 299 -1.71 -6.67 0.11
N THR A 300 -2.83 -6.20 -0.44
CA THR A 300 -3.79 -5.39 0.33
C THR A 300 -4.59 -6.31 1.25
N LEU A 301 -4.46 -6.09 2.57
CA LEU A 301 -5.12 -6.88 3.61
C LEU A 301 -6.23 -6.08 4.28
N LEU A 302 -7.45 -6.62 4.27
CA LEU A 302 -8.64 -6.00 4.87
C LEU A 302 -9.21 -6.86 6.01
N GLU A 303 -9.93 -6.23 6.93
CA GLU A 303 -10.69 -6.87 8.01
C GLU A 303 -12.18 -6.51 7.91
N GLY A 304 -13.06 -7.45 8.24
CA GLY A 304 -14.50 -7.26 8.23
C GLY A 304 -14.99 -6.59 9.51
N CYS A 305 -15.80 -5.53 9.39
CA CYS A 305 -16.18 -4.68 10.52
C CYS A 305 -17.68 -4.65 10.84
N THR A 306 -18.50 -5.40 10.11
CA THR A 306 -19.94 -5.48 10.37
C THR A 306 -20.32 -6.80 11.03
N ASN A 307 -21.45 -6.78 11.73
CA ASN A 307 -22.02 -8.00 12.33
C ASN A 307 -22.31 -9.10 11.30
N ASP A 308 -22.49 -8.73 10.02
CA ASP A 308 -22.82 -9.65 8.93
C ASP A 308 -21.57 -10.17 8.19
N ALA A 309 -20.40 -9.55 8.39
CA ALA A 309 -19.13 -9.92 7.75
C ALA A 309 -17.94 -9.50 8.62
N MET A 310 -17.60 -10.33 9.61
CA MET A 310 -16.58 -10.07 10.64
C MET A 310 -15.37 -11.01 10.47
N PHE A 311 -14.94 -11.19 9.23
CA PHE A 311 -13.78 -12.04 8.90
C PHE A 311 -12.47 -11.43 9.41
N ASP A 312 -11.54 -12.31 9.82
CA ASP A 312 -10.26 -11.88 10.38
C ASP A 312 -9.35 -11.22 9.33
N VAL A 313 -9.20 -11.84 8.14
CA VAL A 313 -8.36 -11.32 7.06
C VAL A 313 -8.98 -11.58 5.70
N MET A 314 -8.98 -10.58 4.83
CA MET A 314 -9.24 -10.69 3.40
C MET A 314 -7.99 -10.24 2.62
N VAL A 315 -7.46 -11.13 1.79
CA VAL A 315 -6.32 -10.87 0.90
C VAL A 315 -6.86 -10.51 -0.48
N LYS A 316 -6.70 -9.25 -0.89
CA LYS A 316 -7.24 -8.77 -2.17
C LYS A 316 -6.45 -9.30 -3.36
N ASN A 317 -7.17 -9.71 -4.41
CA ASN A 317 -6.60 -10.14 -5.70
C ASN A 317 -5.43 -11.13 -5.52
N TYR A 318 -5.58 -12.08 -4.60
CA TYR A 318 -4.45 -12.89 -4.13
C TYR A 318 -3.82 -13.74 -5.24
N ASP A 319 -4.55 -14.03 -6.31
CA ASP A 319 -4.10 -14.86 -7.45
C ASP A 319 -3.90 -14.07 -8.76
N SER A 320 -3.94 -12.74 -8.71
CA SER A 320 -3.88 -11.84 -9.88
C SER A 320 -5.01 -12.02 -10.91
N LYS A 321 -6.09 -12.75 -10.60
CA LYS A 321 -7.26 -12.97 -11.46
C LYS A 321 -8.53 -12.32 -10.92
N ARG A 322 -8.37 -11.33 -10.03
CA ARG A 322 -9.44 -10.62 -9.30
C ARG A 322 -10.18 -11.49 -8.29
N ASN A 323 -9.60 -12.62 -7.89
CA ASN A 323 -10.15 -13.42 -6.81
C ASN A 323 -9.61 -12.90 -5.48
N ASP A 324 -10.50 -12.68 -4.51
CA ASP A 324 -10.11 -12.36 -3.14
C ASP A 324 -10.08 -13.64 -2.30
N LEU A 325 -9.29 -13.64 -1.22
CA LEU A 325 -9.20 -14.76 -0.30
C LEU A 325 -9.59 -14.32 1.10
N ILE A 326 -10.68 -14.89 1.64
CA ILE A 326 -11.09 -14.72 3.04
C ILE A 326 -10.42 -15.80 3.88
N ILE A 327 -9.73 -15.40 4.93
CA ILE A 327 -9.02 -16.28 5.86
C ILE A 327 -9.60 -16.08 7.26
N GLU A 328 -10.13 -17.14 7.84
CA GLU A 328 -10.49 -17.20 9.26
C GLU A 328 -9.33 -17.81 10.06
N VAL A 329 -8.87 -17.11 11.08
CA VAL A 329 -7.74 -17.47 11.92
C VAL A 329 -8.22 -18.12 13.22
N LYS A 330 -7.74 -19.34 13.52
CA LYS A 330 -8.02 -20.00 14.79
C LYS A 330 -6.77 -20.17 15.64
N SER A 331 -6.96 -20.11 16.96
CA SER A 331 -5.91 -20.34 17.95
C SER A 331 -5.68 -21.83 18.27
N SER A 332 -6.43 -22.74 17.63
CA SER A 332 -6.37 -24.18 17.88
C SER A 332 -6.72 -24.98 16.62
N SER A 333 -5.98 -26.07 16.40
CA SER A 333 -6.22 -27.03 15.31
C SER A 333 -7.25 -28.11 15.69
N GLU A 334 -7.90 -28.00 16.85
CA GLU A 334 -8.95 -28.93 17.27
C GLU A 334 -10.17 -28.91 16.34
N ARG A 335 -10.77 -30.09 16.13
CA ARG A 335 -11.89 -30.27 15.21
C ARG A 335 -13.11 -29.38 15.52
N SER A 336 -13.35 -29.07 16.80
CA SER A 336 -14.40 -28.16 17.25
C SER A 336 -14.19 -26.73 16.73
N HIS A 337 -12.97 -26.21 16.88
CA HIS A 337 -12.57 -24.89 16.40
C HIS A 337 -12.61 -24.81 14.87
N VAL A 338 -12.16 -25.85 14.18
CA VAL A 338 -12.24 -25.94 12.73
C VAL A 338 -13.70 -25.96 12.25
N ARG A 339 -14.59 -26.73 12.88
CA ARG A 339 -16.02 -26.74 12.51
C ARG A 339 -16.70 -25.39 12.70
N MET A 340 -16.33 -24.66 13.75
CA MET A 340 -16.80 -23.31 13.97
C MET A 340 -16.30 -22.36 12.87
N ALA A 341 -15.01 -22.44 12.53
CA ALA A 341 -14.41 -21.68 11.45
C ALA A 341 -15.10 -21.94 10.10
N ILE A 342 -15.41 -23.20 9.78
CA ILE A 342 -16.18 -23.59 8.58
C ILE A 342 -17.51 -22.85 8.52
N GLY A 343 -18.26 -22.81 9.63
CA GLY A 343 -19.54 -22.10 9.70
C GLY A 343 -19.38 -20.60 9.43
N GLN A 344 -18.36 -19.98 10.04
CA GLN A 344 -18.07 -18.56 9.88
C GLN A 344 -17.68 -18.22 8.43
N VAL A 345 -16.73 -18.94 7.83
CA VAL A 345 -16.28 -18.63 6.45
C VAL A 345 -17.40 -18.80 5.43
N TYR A 346 -18.31 -19.77 5.60
CA TYR A 346 -19.47 -19.89 4.73
C TYR A 346 -20.52 -18.81 4.96
N ASP A 347 -20.72 -18.38 6.21
CA ASP A 347 -21.62 -17.27 6.53
C ASP A 347 -21.11 -15.96 5.90
N TYR A 348 -19.81 -15.68 6.03
CA TYR A 348 -19.19 -14.51 5.39
C TYR A 348 -19.33 -14.58 3.87
N TRP A 349 -18.95 -15.70 3.26
CA TRP A 349 -19.06 -15.91 1.81
C TRP A 349 -20.49 -15.74 1.28
N PHE A 350 -21.49 -16.15 2.08
CA PHE A 350 -22.89 -15.93 1.75
C PHE A 350 -23.30 -14.45 1.86
N ASN A 351 -22.87 -13.76 2.92
CA ASN A 351 -23.26 -12.37 3.21
C ASN A 351 -22.51 -11.34 2.34
N THR A 352 -21.29 -11.62 1.88
CA THR A 352 -20.58 -10.84 0.85
C THR A 352 -21.23 -10.98 -0.53
N LYS A 353 -22.27 -11.82 -0.67
CA LYS A 353 -23.03 -12.06 -1.90
C LYS A 353 -22.18 -12.51 -3.07
N GLY A 354 -21.11 -13.26 -2.81
CA GLY A 354 -20.31 -13.93 -3.83
C GLY A 354 -20.05 -13.04 -5.04
N GLU A 355 -19.45 -11.87 -4.82
CA GLU A 355 -18.76 -11.22 -5.93
C GLU A 355 -17.83 -12.27 -6.53
N ILE A 356 -18.00 -12.51 -7.83
CA ILE A 356 -17.42 -13.65 -8.55
C ILE A 356 -15.92 -13.74 -8.22
N GLY A 357 -15.49 -14.81 -7.54
CA GLY A 357 -14.07 -15.07 -7.32
C GLY A 357 -13.59 -15.19 -5.88
N GLU A 358 -14.44 -15.06 -4.86
CA GLU A 358 -13.96 -15.22 -3.47
C GLU A 358 -13.64 -16.68 -3.13
N HIS A 359 -12.40 -16.91 -2.67
CA HIS A 359 -11.96 -18.18 -2.06
C HIS A 359 -11.95 -18.05 -0.54
N ILE A 360 -12.15 -19.16 0.15
CA ILE A 360 -12.18 -19.23 1.62
C ILE A 360 -11.11 -20.18 2.13
N ALA A 361 -10.43 -19.79 3.21
CA ALA A 361 -9.44 -20.60 3.88
C ALA A 361 -9.52 -20.46 5.40
N ILE A 362 -8.93 -21.44 6.10
CA ILE A 362 -8.77 -21.43 7.54
C ILE A 362 -7.28 -21.53 7.86
N LEU A 363 -6.79 -20.59 8.67
CA LEU A 363 -5.42 -20.58 9.18
C LEU A 363 -5.36 -21.12 10.61
N LEU A 364 -4.48 -22.10 10.82
CA LEU A 364 -4.30 -22.81 12.08
C LEU A 364 -2.87 -22.64 12.64
N PRO A 365 -2.69 -22.76 13.98
CA PRO A 365 -1.37 -22.61 14.62
C PRO A 365 -0.36 -23.68 14.21
N GLU A 366 -0.85 -24.87 13.84
CA GLU A 366 -0.05 -26.04 13.50
C GLU A 366 -0.78 -26.93 12.50
N LYS A 367 -0.05 -27.86 11.87
CA LYS A 367 -0.59 -28.76 10.86
C LYS A 367 -1.76 -29.60 11.44
N PRO A 368 -2.98 -29.50 10.88
CA PRO A 368 -4.10 -30.27 11.37
C PRO A 368 -4.01 -31.74 10.97
N SER A 369 -4.79 -32.59 11.65
CA SER A 369 -4.92 -34.01 11.33
C SER A 369 -5.35 -34.25 9.87
N THR A 370 -4.99 -35.41 9.32
CA THR A 370 -5.36 -35.82 7.96
C THR A 370 -6.87 -35.79 7.72
N GLU A 371 -7.67 -36.13 8.72
CA GLU A 371 -9.13 -36.13 8.66
C GLU A 371 -9.70 -34.71 8.52
N ILE A 372 -9.07 -33.73 9.17
CA ILE A 372 -9.42 -32.31 9.04
C ILE A 372 -9.04 -31.81 7.64
N LEU A 373 -7.84 -32.13 7.16
CA LEU A 373 -7.40 -31.76 5.81
C LEU A 373 -8.35 -32.33 4.75
N SER A 374 -8.73 -33.60 4.87
CA SER A 374 -9.70 -34.22 3.96
C SER A 374 -11.08 -33.55 4.03
N LEU A 375 -11.53 -33.14 5.22
CA LEU A 375 -12.80 -32.41 5.37
C LEU A 375 -12.76 -31.05 4.67
N LEU A 376 -11.72 -30.26 4.90
CA LEU A 376 -11.58 -28.93 4.30
C LEU A 376 -11.45 -29.01 2.78
N SER A 377 -10.63 -29.93 2.28
CA SER A 377 -10.50 -30.21 0.85
C SER A 377 -11.82 -30.62 0.22
N TRP A 378 -12.61 -31.50 0.87
CA TRP A 378 -13.93 -31.90 0.38
C TRP A 378 -14.92 -30.73 0.30
N LEU A 379 -14.80 -29.76 1.21
CA LEU A 379 -15.61 -28.54 1.23
C LEU A 379 -15.11 -27.44 0.28
N GLY A 380 -13.94 -27.63 -0.34
CA GLY A 380 -13.28 -26.59 -1.14
C GLY A 380 -12.77 -25.41 -0.31
N ILE A 381 -12.49 -25.64 0.98
CA ILE A 381 -11.90 -24.64 1.88
C ILE A 381 -10.39 -24.87 1.95
N GLY A 382 -9.62 -23.82 1.71
CA GLY A 382 -8.16 -23.88 1.82
C GLY A 382 -7.71 -24.14 3.26
N ALA A 383 -6.74 -25.03 3.43
CA ALA A 383 -6.14 -25.31 4.73
C ALA A 383 -4.74 -24.68 4.80
N MET A 384 -4.56 -23.75 5.73
CA MET A 384 -3.29 -23.08 5.98
C MET A 384 -2.84 -23.34 7.41
N TRP A 385 -1.53 -23.49 7.63
CA TRP A 385 -0.97 -23.56 8.97
C TRP A 385 0.44 -22.98 9.04
N LEU A 386 0.82 -22.57 10.24
CA LEU A 386 2.19 -22.15 10.53
C LEU A 386 3.03 -23.35 10.97
N ASN A 387 4.25 -23.45 10.45
CA ASN A 387 5.24 -24.42 10.92
C ASN A 387 6.60 -23.72 10.99
N GLU A 388 7.19 -23.64 12.19
CA GLU A 388 8.46 -22.91 12.43
C GLU A 388 8.43 -21.46 11.90
N GLY A 389 7.27 -20.82 11.94
CA GLY A 389 7.09 -19.47 11.41
C GLY A 389 6.99 -19.40 9.89
N HIS A 390 6.84 -20.51 9.18
CA HIS A 390 6.55 -20.57 7.74
C HIS A 390 5.07 -20.86 7.45
N LEU A 391 4.52 -20.21 6.43
CA LEU A 391 3.14 -20.44 6.00
C LEU A 391 3.07 -21.62 5.05
N ASN A 392 2.26 -22.62 5.40
CA ASN A 392 2.16 -23.88 4.69
C ASN A 392 0.71 -24.16 4.25
N SER A 393 0.56 -24.87 3.13
CA SER A 393 -0.73 -25.40 2.67
C SER A 393 -0.52 -26.66 1.81
N LEU A 394 -1.54 -27.53 1.72
CA LEU A 394 -1.55 -28.63 0.74
C LEU A 394 -2.31 -28.28 -0.54
N ASP A 395 -2.98 -27.14 -0.57
CA ASP A 395 -3.78 -26.71 -1.71
C ASP A 395 -2.87 -26.06 -2.77
N GLU A 396 -2.94 -26.55 -4.01
CA GLU A 396 -2.13 -26.05 -5.14
C GLU A 396 -2.42 -24.57 -5.44
N TRP A 397 -3.67 -24.15 -5.27
CA TRP A 397 -4.10 -22.77 -5.54
C TRP A 397 -3.64 -21.76 -4.46
N LEU A 398 -3.08 -22.24 -3.34
CA LEU A 398 -2.45 -21.43 -2.30
C LEU A 398 -0.92 -21.49 -2.36
N GLU A 399 -0.34 -22.18 -3.34
CA GLU A 399 1.11 -22.46 -3.38
C GLU A 399 1.98 -21.21 -3.51
N HIS A 400 1.52 -20.20 -4.23
CA HIS A 400 2.22 -18.92 -4.36
C HIS A 400 2.18 -18.05 -3.10
N LEU A 401 1.37 -18.42 -2.10
CA LEU A 401 1.35 -17.76 -0.79
C LEU A 401 2.26 -18.44 0.24
N LYS A 402 2.89 -19.57 -0.11
CA LYS A 402 3.82 -20.30 0.77
C LYS A 402 5.20 -19.64 0.72
N ASP A 403 5.96 -19.78 1.81
CA ASP A 403 7.37 -19.37 1.88
C ASP A 403 8.32 -20.34 1.16
#